data_AF-A0A2P4SJV5-F1
#
_entry.id   AF-A0A2P4SJV5-F1
#
_cell.length_a   1.000
_cell.length_b   1.000
_cell.length_c   1.000
_cell.angle_alpha   90.00
_cell.angle_beta   90.00
_cell.angle_gamma   90.00
#
_symmetry.space_group_name_H-M   'P 1'
#
loop_
_entity.id
_entity.type
_entity.pdbx_description
1 polymer ?
#
loop_
_entity_poly.entity_id
_entity_poly.type
_entity_poly.pdbx_seq_one_letter_code
_entity_poly.pdbx_strand_id
1 'polypeptide(L)'
;MRGKNPGEIFILLKDEIDDETLEIEFIADNQRIKTQPASWNKKVKYMKALDFPAGPVYINVYCEGVIKTTAQIEYYTAAEEVERIFQKVADPIAFICQVS
;
A
#
# COMPACT_ATOMS: atom_id res chain seq x y z
N MET A 1 -1.97 -5.50 -1.44
CA MET A 1 -3.14 -4.65 -1.76
C MET A 1 -3.82 -5.20 -3.00
N ARG A 2 -5.11 -4.94 -3.24
CA ARG A 2 -5.72 -5.34 -4.53
C ARG A 2 -5.17 -4.46 -5.66
N GLY A 3 -5.01 -5.01 -6.85
CA GLY A 3 -4.57 -4.28 -8.05
C GLY A 3 -5.44 -3.08 -8.40
N LYS A 4 -6.76 -3.24 -8.20
CA LYS A 4 -7.78 -2.21 -8.43
C LYS A 4 -8.51 -1.87 -7.15
N ASN A 5 -8.82 -0.58 -6.97
CA ASN A 5 -9.41 -0.05 -5.73
C ASN A 5 -8.64 -0.56 -4.48
N PRO A 6 -7.31 -0.33 -4.43
CA PRO A 6 -6.40 -0.92 -3.45
C PRO A 6 -6.68 -0.54 -1.99
N GLY A 7 -7.51 0.49 -1.75
CA GLY A 7 -7.77 1.07 -0.45
C GLY A 7 -6.94 2.33 -0.21
N GLU A 8 -6.52 2.52 1.04
CA GLU A 8 -5.81 3.72 1.51
C GLU A 8 -4.45 3.33 2.11
N ILE A 9 -3.49 4.23 2.00
CA ILE A 9 -2.18 4.15 2.63
C ILE A 9 -2.10 5.24 3.70
N PHE A 10 -1.66 4.84 4.88
CA PHE A 10 -1.38 5.74 5.99
C PHE A 10 0.11 5.72 6.29
N ILE A 11 0.70 6.91 6.44
CA ILE A 11 2.11 7.08 6.77
C ILE A 11 2.18 7.72 8.15
N LEU A 12 2.75 6.95 9.08
CA LEU A 12 2.98 7.36 10.45
C LEU A 12 4.36 8.02 10.52
N LEU A 13 4.37 9.29 10.92
CA LEU A 13 5.59 10.08 11.04
C LEU A 13 6.07 10.09 12.48
N LYS A 14 7.37 9.93 12.67
CA LYS A 14 8.00 10.04 13.98
C LYS A 14 7.93 11.49 14.49
N ASP A 15 8.31 12.42 13.61
CA ASP A 15 8.38 13.85 13.84
C ASP A 15 7.33 14.58 12.98
N GLU A 16 6.88 15.75 13.44
CA GLU A 16 5.97 16.59 12.66
C GLU A 16 6.72 17.18 11.46
N ILE A 17 6.09 17.15 10.29
CA ILE A 17 6.63 17.73 9.05
C ILE A 17 5.54 18.55 8.37
N ASP A 18 5.97 19.59 7.65
CA ASP A 18 5.06 20.42 6.87
C ASP A 18 4.40 19.63 5.72
N ASP A 19 3.15 19.97 5.43
CA ASP A 19 2.29 19.26 4.49
C ASP A 19 2.82 19.28 3.06
N GLU A 20 3.45 20.37 2.63
CA GLU A 20 3.92 20.54 1.25
C GLU A 20 5.25 19.80 1.00
N THR A 21 5.91 19.32 2.06
CA THR A 21 7.28 18.81 1.98
C THR A 21 7.39 17.32 1.66
N LEU A 22 6.33 16.54 1.88
CA LEU A 22 6.37 15.08 1.74
C LEU A 22 5.87 14.64 0.36
N GLU A 23 6.69 13.88 -0.35
CA GLU A 23 6.29 13.25 -1.61
C GLU A 23 6.44 11.73 -1.48
N ILE A 24 5.61 10.99 -2.19
CA ILE A 24 5.64 9.54 -2.26
C ILE A 24 5.80 9.16 -3.72
N GLU A 25 6.79 8.32 -4.01
CA GLU A 25 6.99 7.75 -5.32
C GLU A 25 6.72 6.25 -5.27
N PHE A 26 5.81 5.81 -6.14
CA PHE A 26 5.51 4.40 -6.40
C PHE A 26 6.29 3.95 -7.62
N ILE A 27 6.97 2.82 -7.52
CA ILE A 27 7.83 2.25 -8.56
C ILE A 27 7.44 0.80 -8.79
N ALA A 28 7.02 0.50 -10.01
CA ALA A 28 6.88 -0.86 -10.54
C ALA A 28 7.65 -0.97 -11.85
N ASP A 29 7.78 -2.19 -12.38
CA ASP A 29 8.58 -2.48 -13.58
C ASP A 29 8.24 -1.59 -14.79
N ASN A 30 6.97 -1.22 -14.95
CA ASN A 30 6.46 -0.49 -16.11
C ASN A 30 6.01 0.95 -15.79
N GLN A 31 6.02 1.38 -14.54
CA GLN A 31 5.54 2.71 -14.17
C GLN A 31 6.21 3.27 -12.92
N ARG A 32 6.41 4.59 -12.92
CA ARG A 32 6.82 5.37 -11.76
C ARG A 32 5.91 6.56 -11.60
N ILE A 33 5.29 6.69 -10.44
CA ILE A 33 4.30 7.75 -10.17
C ILE A 33 4.67 8.43 -8.86
N LYS A 34 4.88 9.74 -8.91
CA LYS A 34 5.11 10.57 -7.74
C LYS A 34 3.85 11.38 -7.41
N THR A 35 3.53 11.47 -6.13
CA THR A 35 2.34 12.15 -5.62
C THR A 35 2.56 12.68 -4.21
N GLN A 36 1.72 13.60 -3.77
CA GLN A 36 1.73 14.14 -2.41
C GLN A 36 0.54 13.57 -1.63
N PRO A 37 0.77 13.02 -0.43
CA PRO A 37 -0.34 12.61 0.42
C PRO A 37 -1.00 13.81 1.08
N ALA A 38 -2.27 13.68 1.42
CA ALA A 38 -2.97 14.65 2.23
C ALA A 38 -2.63 14.45 3.72
N SER A 39 -2.78 15.50 4.51
CA SER A 39 -2.70 15.40 5.96
C SER A 39 -4.00 14.94 6.59
N TRP A 40 -3.92 13.92 7.42
CA TRP A 40 -4.99 13.59 8.37
C TRP A 40 -4.79 14.40 9.66
N ASN A 41 -3.57 14.38 10.18
CA ASN A 41 -3.15 15.17 11.32
C ASN A 41 -1.63 15.41 11.25
N LYS A 42 -1.06 16.11 12.24
CA LYS A 42 0.36 16.50 12.27
C LYS A 42 1.37 15.35 12.16
N LYS A 43 0.98 14.12 12.51
CA LYS A 43 1.84 12.93 12.48
C LYS A 43 1.36 11.84 11.53
N VAL A 44 0.24 12.05 10.85
CA VAL A 44 -0.35 11.06 9.96
C VAL A 44 -0.68 11.69 8.63
N LYS A 45 -0.02 11.19 7.58
CA LYS A 45 -0.37 11.47 6.20
C LYS A 45 -1.19 10.31 5.65
N TYR A 46 -2.09 10.60 4.72
CA TYR A 46 -2.90 9.58 4.08
C TYR A 46 -3.09 9.86 2.60
N MET A 47 -3.29 8.79 1.83
CA MET A 47 -3.66 8.88 0.44
C MET A 47 -4.42 7.64 0.00
N LYS A 48 -5.21 7.76 -1.07
CA LYS A 48 -5.70 6.58 -1.78
C LYS A 48 -4.51 5.88 -2.43
N ALA A 49 -4.38 4.57 -2.23
CA ALA A 49 -3.41 3.82 -2.99
C ALA A 49 -3.75 3.89 -4.48
N LEU A 50 -2.71 3.96 -5.31
CA LEU A 50 -2.86 4.01 -6.75
C LEU A 50 -3.09 2.60 -7.29
N ASP A 51 -3.83 2.51 -8.39
CA ASP A 51 -4.00 1.26 -9.12
C ASP A 51 -2.68 0.82 -9.73
N PHE A 52 -2.27 -0.42 -9.44
CA PHE A 52 -1.06 -1.04 -9.94
C PHE A 52 -1.37 -2.48 -10.39
N PRO A 53 -0.66 -3.02 -11.39
CA PRO A 53 -0.76 -4.44 -11.70
C PRO A 53 -0.31 -5.29 -10.49
N ALA A 54 -0.70 -6.57 -10.48
CA ALA A 54 -0.22 -7.50 -9.47
C ALA A 54 1.31 -7.64 -9.55
N GLY A 55 1.95 -7.79 -8.39
CA GLY A 55 3.39 -7.80 -8.24
C GLY A 55 3.92 -6.77 -7.23
N PRO A 56 5.25 -6.67 -7.11
CA PRO A 56 5.89 -5.78 -6.15
C PRO A 56 5.81 -4.32 -6.62
N VAL A 57 5.48 -3.43 -5.69
CA VAL A 57 5.56 -1.98 -5.87
C VAL A 57 6.45 -1.42 -4.77
N TYR A 58 7.57 -0.81 -5.17
CA TYR A 58 8.45 -0.11 -4.25
C TYR A 58 7.93 1.30 -4.00
N ILE A 59 8.05 1.75 -2.76
CA ILE A 59 7.61 3.05 -2.30
C ILE A 59 8.82 3.79 -1.75
N ASN A 60 9.14 4.92 -2.34
CA ASN A 60 10.09 5.88 -1.78
C ASN A 60 9.32 7.02 -1.12
N VAL A 61 9.70 7.35 0.12
CA VAL A 61 9.15 8.50 0.83
C VAL A 61 10.21 9.59 0.84
N TYR A 62 9.90 10.71 0.21
CA TYR A 62 10.74 11.89 0.14
C TYR A 62 10.27 12.94 1.13
N CYS A 63 11.22 13.69 1.68
CA CYS A 63 10.95 14.95 2.35
C CYS A 63 12.03 15.93 1.90
N GLU A 64 11.60 17.04 1.29
CA GLU A 64 12.48 18.05 0.67
C GLU A 64 13.42 17.44 -0.40
N GLY A 65 12.89 16.53 -1.22
CA GLY A 65 13.65 15.86 -2.30
C GLY A 65 14.63 14.78 -1.85
N VAL A 66 14.78 14.54 -0.54
CA VAL A 66 15.64 13.48 0.03
C VAL A 66 14.81 12.27 0.41
N ILE A 67 15.22 11.07 -0.02
CA ILE A 67 14.59 9.80 0.41
C ILE A 67 14.85 9.61 1.90
N LYS A 68 13.78 9.59 2.69
CA LYS A 68 13.82 9.33 4.13
C LYS A 68 13.65 7.85 4.46
N THR A 69 12.84 7.14 3.67
CA THR A 69 12.62 5.70 3.82
C THR A 69 12.14 5.07 2.52
N THR A 70 12.31 3.76 2.43
CA THR A 70 11.82 2.93 1.34
C THR A 70 11.04 1.74 1.90
N ALA A 71 9.95 1.37 1.24
CA ALA A 71 9.16 0.19 1.56
C ALA A 71 8.80 -0.58 0.28
N GLN A 72 8.36 -1.83 0.43
CA GLN A 72 7.78 -2.61 -0.66
C GLN A 72 6.39 -3.06 -0.25
N ILE A 73 5.42 -2.89 -1.14
CA ILE A 73 4.07 -3.41 -1.00
C ILE A 73 3.79 -4.35 -2.15
N GLU A 74 3.20 -5.50 -1.86
CA GLU A 74 2.80 -6.47 -2.86
C GLU A 74 1.35 -6.23 -3.28
N TYR A 75 1.09 -6.09 -4.58
CA TYR A 75 -0.22 -5.99 -5.17
C TYR A 75 -0.68 -7.35 -5.71
N TYR A 76 -1.98 -7.66 -5.56
CA TYR A 76 -2.58 -8.93 -5.95
C TYR A 76 -3.85 -8.71 -6.76
N THR A 77 -4.16 -9.64 -7.65
CA THR A 77 -5.49 -9.79 -8.21
C THR A 77 -6.47 -10.31 -7.14
N ALA A 78 -7.77 -10.16 -7.38
CA ALA A 78 -8.79 -10.72 -6.49
C ALA A 78 -8.70 -12.26 -6.41
N ALA A 79 -8.31 -12.93 -7.50
CA ALA A 79 -8.13 -14.38 -7.51
C ALA A 79 -6.94 -14.82 -6.64
N GLU A 80 -5.80 -14.14 -6.75
CA GLU A 80 -4.61 -14.43 -5.93
C GLU A 80 -4.84 -14.15 -4.44
N GLU A 81 -5.64 -13.14 -4.10
CA GLU A 81 -6.04 -12.87 -2.72
C GLU A 81 -6.81 -14.07 -2.14
N VAL A 82 -7.78 -14.57 -2.90
CA VAL A 82 -8.59 -15.74 -2.52
C VAL A 82 -7.73 -17.00 -2.40
N GLU A 83 -6.83 -17.24 -3.36
CA GLU A 83 -5.89 -18.37 -3.31
C GLU A 83 -5.01 -18.31 -2.05
N ARG A 84 -4.49 -17.14 -1.70
CA ARG A 84 -3.69 -16.93 -0.48
C ARG A 84 -4.47 -17.17 0.80
N ILE A 85 -5.78 -16.86 0.80
CA ILE A 85 -6.66 -17.19 1.92
C ILE A 85 -6.76 -18.72 2.04
N PHE A 86 -7.03 -19.42 0.95
CA PHE A 86 -7.13 -20.88 0.93
C PHE A 86 -5.83 -21.58 1.38
N GLN A 87 -4.66 -21.08 0.96
CA GLN A 87 -3.37 -21.62 1.41
C GLN A 87 -3.12 -21.48 2.91
N LYS A 88 -3.76 -20.51 3.58
CA LYS A 88 -3.62 -20.26 5.02
C LYS A 88 -4.64 -21.02 5.86
N VAL A 89 -5.64 -21.65 5.24
CA VAL A 89 -6.61 -22.47 5.95
C VAL A 89 -5.96 -23.80 6.33
N ALA A 90 -5.79 -24.03 7.63
CA ALA A 90 -5.21 -25.27 8.15
C ALA A 90 -6.17 -26.47 8.05
N ASP A 91 -7.49 -26.22 8.07
CA ASP A 91 -8.54 -27.23 7.92
C ASP A 91 -9.64 -26.74 6.95
N PRO A 92 -9.73 -27.33 5.75
CA PRO A 92 -10.75 -27.00 4.75
C PRO A 92 -12.19 -27.14 5.26
N ILE A 93 -12.45 -28.03 6.22
CA ILE A 93 -13.80 -28.26 6.77
C ILE A 93 -14.23 -27.09 7.65
N ALA A 94 -13.33 -26.57 8.48
CA ALA A 94 -13.60 -25.42 9.34
C ALA A 94 -13.91 -24.15 8.53
N PHE A 95 -13.31 -24.00 7.35
CA PHE A 95 -13.61 -22.89 6.44
C PHE A 95 -15.03 -23.00 5.85
N ILE A 96 -15.45 -24.18 5.39
CA ILE A 96 -16.78 -24.38 4.80
C ILE A 96 -17.90 -24.01 5.79
N CYS A 97 -17.73 -24.34 7.08
CA CYS A 97 -18.70 -23.99 8.12
C CYS A 97 -18.82 -22.50 8.45
N GLN A 98 -17.88 -21.65 8.00
CA GLN A 98 -17.98 -20.18 8.17
C GLN A 98 -18.82 -19.52 7.08
N VAL A 99 -19.16 -20.24 6.02
CA VAL A 99 -19.91 -19.73 4.86
C VAL A 99 -21.42 -20.06 4.95
N SER A 100 -21.83 -20.77 6.00
CA SER A 100 -23.22 -21.17 6.28
C SER A 100 -23.97 -20.23 7.22
#